data_AF-A0A9P8CZW9-F1
#
_entry.id   AF-A0A9P8CZW9-F1
#
_cell.length_a   1.000
_cell.length_b   1.000
_cell.length_c   1.000
_cell.angle_alpha   90.00
_cell.angle_beta   90.00
_cell.angle_gamma   90.00
#
_symmetry.space_group_name_H-M   'P 1'
#
loop_
_entity.id
_entity.type
_entity.pdbx_description
1 polymer ?
#
loop_
_entity_poly.entity_id
_entity_poly.type
_entity_poly.pdbx_seq_one_letter_code
_entity_poly.pdbx_strand_id
1 'polypeptide(L)'
;MPPVPSDLHLTHDIAIPRDIPAWTAADTASLKTSVGFDMMNQLLKPEYSRADHITDPNRIDFAQSSRAERIYKSLWNHLYPLYRDIPGSPREKEKTLIKELAQHRPEVDFFLRLERKLYPWIHLHHQTSFSLYESYKGQGRGVVFCAGNNQFKFIVSSIQALRRLNPHLPVQVFHMGESDLSLERQRYVREMTSDIEVVDVTQILDNEYMQLGGWSIKAFSLLASRFEEVMLVDSDAYFLRDPAELFEDPGYKVAGTLYFYDRTLGQDWNWGPDWLKSIMPIMSSFPPTTRMFRGLSMHEQESGVVVINKRERFQGLLAVCKMNSKWERDLWSYKVFYGDKETFWVGYEMVQEPYAFVKSYGGVIGEMRDDPLEEQSNEHEGEHEGEHDKKQRPVIDEPAVCGAQLHLDHTGRPMWWNGGLMRNKNEGIKRELQFGYWMGGGGLQVHREHNVRQKDLARDLLWDLDLGSQEEVVLESKDPMWIFEESCLHGATVHELDVQQKELTEAYLKMDRIGKADEQLIEASVAVDATIHNWAQI
;
A
#
# COMPACT_ATOMS: atom_id res chain seq x y z
N MET A 1 -22.42 -3.06 -5.70
CA MET A 1 -21.44 -3.65 -6.63
C MET A 1 -22.20 -4.47 -7.67
N PRO A 2 -21.87 -4.40 -8.97
CA PRO A 2 -22.43 -5.35 -9.94
C PRO A 2 -22.02 -6.79 -9.58
N PRO A 3 -22.75 -7.82 -10.03
CA PRO A 3 -22.33 -9.21 -9.84
C PRO A 3 -20.93 -9.44 -10.41
N VAL A 4 -20.07 -10.09 -9.62
CA VAL A 4 -18.72 -10.46 -10.04
C VAL A 4 -18.82 -11.63 -11.02
N PRO A 5 -18.24 -11.56 -12.23
CA PRO A 5 -18.18 -12.69 -13.15
C PRO A 5 -17.49 -13.90 -12.50
N SER A 6 -18.04 -15.11 -12.68
CA SER A 6 -17.56 -16.30 -11.99
C SER A 6 -16.12 -16.69 -12.36
N ASP A 7 -15.73 -16.44 -13.60
CA ASP A 7 -14.38 -16.64 -14.14
C ASP A 7 -13.36 -15.69 -13.51
N LEU A 8 -13.78 -14.50 -13.07
CA LEU A 8 -12.88 -13.54 -12.45
C LEU A 8 -12.30 -14.03 -11.11
N HIS A 9 -13.01 -14.91 -10.41
CA HIS A 9 -12.51 -15.55 -9.17
C HIS A 9 -11.33 -16.51 -9.38
N LEU A 10 -11.03 -16.86 -10.64
CA LEU A 10 -9.87 -17.67 -10.99
C LEU A 10 -8.57 -16.86 -10.97
N THR A 11 -8.66 -15.56 -11.26
CA THR A 11 -7.50 -14.67 -11.43
C THR A 11 -7.44 -13.56 -10.38
N HIS A 12 -8.52 -13.35 -9.63
CA HIS A 12 -8.60 -12.35 -8.57
C HIS A 12 -9.32 -12.88 -7.34
N ASP A 13 -8.89 -12.42 -6.18
CA ASP A 13 -9.71 -12.51 -4.98
C ASP A 13 -10.39 -11.16 -4.75
N ILE A 14 -11.72 -11.18 -4.71
CA ILE A 14 -12.54 -9.97 -4.69
C ILE A 14 -13.36 -9.96 -3.40
N ALA A 15 -13.20 -8.89 -2.62
CA ALA A 15 -13.98 -8.66 -1.43
C ALA A 15 -15.40 -8.23 -1.81
N ILE A 16 -16.36 -9.10 -1.51
CA ILE A 16 -17.78 -8.81 -1.66
C ILE A 16 -18.27 -8.20 -0.33
N PRO A 17 -18.52 -6.88 -0.29
CA PRO A 17 -18.90 -6.19 0.92
C PRO A 17 -20.29 -6.63 1.39
N ARG A 18 -20.55 -6.43 2.68
CA ARG A 18 -21.90 -6.47 3.24
C ARG A 18 -22.59 -5.13 3.02
N ASP A 19 -23.90 -5.17 2.79
CA ASP A 19 -24.68 -3.95 2.63
C ASP A 19 -24.67 -3.12 3.91
N ILE A 20 -24.19 -1.87 3.79
CA ILE A 20 -24.41 -0.85 4.81
C ILE A 20 -25.81 -0.28 4.56
N PRO A 21 -26.73 -0.33 5.55
CA PRO A 21 -28.07 0.21 5.39
C PRO A 21 -28.04 1.68 4.96
N ALA A 22 -28.88 2.02 3.98
CA ALA A 22 -29.05 3.41 3.55
C ALA A 22 -29.70 4.24 4.66
N TRP A 23 -29.26 5.48 4.82
CA TRP A 23 -29.83 6.42 5.78
C TRP A 23 -31.28 6.76 5.43
N THR A 24 -32.17 6.69 6.43
CA THR A 24 -33.61 6.86 6.26
C THR A 24 -34.15 8.08 6.99
N ALA A 25 -35.41 8.41 6.71
CA ALA A 25 -36.16 9.40 7.49
C ALA A 25 -36.35 8.97 8.95
N ALA A 26 -36.42 7.66 9.23
CA ALA A 26 -36.51 7.14 10.60
C ALA A 26 -35.21 7.38 11.37
N ASP A 27 -34.06 7.18 10.73
CA ASP A 27 -32.75 7.48 11.33
C ASP A 27 -32.63 8.97 11.66
N THR A 28 -33.06 9.83 10.73
CA THR A 28 -33.13 11.29 10.94
C THR A 28 -34.04 11.66 12.13
N ALA A 29 -35.21 11.06 12.23
CA ALA A 29 -36.12 11.28 13.35
C ALA A 29 -35.53 10.79 14.68
N SER A 30 -34.77 9.70 14.65
CA SER A 30 -34.13 9.10 15.83
C SER A 30 -33.11 10.03 16.47
N LEU A 31 -32.42 10.89 15.69
CA LEU A 31 -31.45 11.88 16.20
C LEU A 31 -32.06 12.87 17.21
N LYS A 32 -33.38 13.06 17.19
CA LYS A 32 -34.11 13.93 18.13
C LYS A 32 -34.56 13.23 19.41
N THR A 33 -34.34 11.92 19.51
CA THR A 33 -34.64 11.13 20.70
C THR A 33 -33.45 11.18 21.68
N SER A 34 -33.68 10.84 22.95
CA SER A 34 -32.59 10.71 23.92
C SER A 34 -31.54 9.69 23.48
N VAL A 35 -31.98 8.54 22.96
CA VAL A 35 -31.08 7.48 22.47
C VAL A 35 -30.22 7.97 21.30
N GLY A 36 -30.82 8.67 20.34
CA GLY A 36 -30.08 9.25 19.22
C GLY A 36 -29.10 10.34 19.65
N PHE A 37 -29.51 11.18 20.61
CA PHE A 37 -28.64 12.21 21.19
C PHE A 37 -27.42 11.59 21.89
N ASP A 38 -27.62 10.54 22.69
CA ASP A 38 -26.53 9.83 23.35
C ASP A 38 -25.59 9.16 22.35
N MET A 39 -26.13 8.51 21.30
CA MET A 39 -25.34 7.94 20.21
C MET A 39 -24.48 9.01 19.51
N MET A 40 -25.07 10.15 19.13
CA MET A 40 -24.32 11.24 18.52
C MET A 40 -23.21 11.74 19.43
N ASN A 41 -23.49 11.96 20.72
CA ASN A 41 -22.48 12.42 21.68
C ASN A 41 -21.34 11.42 21.85
N GLN A 42 -21.63 10.13 21.84
CA GLN A 42 -20.61 9.09 21.87
C GLN A 42 -19.73 9.14 20.63
N LEU A 43 -20.34 9.20 19.43
CA LEU A 43 -19.59 9.20 18.17
C LEU A 43 -18.79 10.48 17.95
N LEU A 44 -19.32 11.63 18.40
CA LEU A 44 -18.70 12.95 18.27
C LEU A 44 -17.76 13.31 19.42
N LYS A 45 -17.62 12.44 20.43
CA LYS A 45 -16.68 12.67 21.53
C LYS A 45 -15.28 12.87 20.96
N PRO A 46 -14.61 14.02 21.21
CA PRO A 46 -13.25 14.23 20.74
C PRO A 46 -12.32 13.21 21.40
N GLU A 47 -11.61 12.45 20.57
CA GLU A 47 -10.58 11.51 21.02
C GLU A 47 -9.24 12.24 21.19
N TYR A 48 -9.04 13.33 20.45
CA TYR A 48 -7.81 14.11 20.47
C TYR A 48 -7.99 15.53 19.93
N SER A 49 -7.04 16.40 20.27
CA SER A 49 -6.83 17.71 19.67
C SER A 49 -5.49 17.76 18.93
N ARG A 50 -5.33 18.72 18.02
CA ARG A 50 -4.07 18.98 17.30
C ARG A 50 -2.86 19.28 18.21
N ALA A 51 -3.10 19.73 19.44
CA ALA A 51 -2.07 20.10 20.40
C ALA A 51 -1.71 18.97 21.38
N ASP A 52 -2.41 17.83 21.30
CA ASP A 52 -2.23 16.76 22.26
C ASP A 52 -0.92 15.99 21.96
N HIS A 53 -0.27 15.47 23.00
CA HIS A 53 0.77 14.45 22.89
C HIS A 53 0.25 13.18 23.57
N ILE A 54 -0.28 12.25 22.78
CA ILE A 54 -0.97 11.05 23.27
C ILE A 54 -0.03 9.87 23.21
N THR A 55 0.09 9.18 24.34
CA THR A 55 0.83 7.92 24.45
C THR A 55 -0.03 6.76 24.93
N ASP A 56 -1.25 7.02 25.41
CA ASP A 56 -2.19 5.99 25.86
C ASP A 56 -3.01 5.45 24.68
N PRO A 57 -2.80 4.17 24.28
CA PRO A 57 -3.54 3.56 23.17
C PRO A 57 -5.04 3.40 23.45
N ASN A 58 -5.48 3.42 24.72
CA ASN A 58 -6.89 3.31 25.08
C ASN A 58 -7.71 4.57 24.74
N ARG A 59 -7.05 5.64 24.29
CA ARG A 59 -7.72 6.89 23.91
C ARG A 59 -8.40 6.80 22.54
N ILE A 60 -7.99 5.85 21.68
CA ILE A 60 -8.63 5.60 20.39
C ILE A 60 -9.38 4.28 20.48
N ASP A 61 -10.70 4.35 20.33
CA ASP A 61 -11.54 3.17 20.13
C ASP A 61 -11.73 2.97 18.61
N PHE A 62 -10.93 2.06 18.04
CA PHE A 62 -11.03 1.72 16.63
C PHE A 62 -12.35 1.03 16.27
N ALA A 63 -12.97 0.29 17.19
CA ALA A 63 -14.26 -0.32 16.93
C ALA A 63 -15.36 0.74 16.84
N GLN A 64 -15.30 1.76 17.69
CA GLN A 64 -16.15 2.94 17.59
C GLN A 64 -15.84 3.75 16.33
N SER A 65 -14.56 3.91 15.97
CA SER A 65 -14.16 4.58 14.73
C SER A 65 -14.72 3.89 13.50
N SER A 66 -14.56 2.56 13.37
CA SER A 66 -15.15 1.79 12.27
C SER A 66 -16.67 1.97 12.17
N ARG A 67 -17.38 1.95 13.31
CA ARG A 67 -18.83 2.24 13.34
C ARG A 67 -19.15 3.66 12.88
N ALA A 68 -18.38 4.64 13.34
CA ALA A 68 -18.53 6.04 12.96
C ALA A 68 -18.33 6.24 11.45
N GLU A 69 -17.32 5.61 10.85
CA GLU A 69 -17.06 5.68 9.40
C GLU A 69 -18.17 5.01 8.58
N ARG A 70 -18.77 3.91 9.05
CA ARG A 70 -19.94 3.30 8.39
C ARG A 70 -21.18 4.19 8.43
N ILE A 71 -21.44 4.83 9.58
CA ILE A 71 -22.52 5.80 9.72
C ILE A 71 -22.26 7.01 8.82
N TYR A 72 -21.01 7.50 8.80
CA TYR A 72 -20.58 8.58 7.93
C TYR A 72 -20.81 8.25 6.45
N LYS A 73 -20.41 7.05 5.99
CA LYS A 73 -20.67 6.59 4.61
C LYS A 73 -22.17 6.57 4.28
N SER A 74 -23.01 6.08 5.20
CA SER A 74 -24.47 6.07 5.00
C SER A 74 -25.04 7.49 4.89
N LEU A 75 -24.63 8.41 5.76
CA LEU A 75 -24.97 9.83 5.70
C LEU A 75 -24.46 10.50 4.43
N TRP A 76 -23.21 10.25 4.05
CA TRP A 76 -22.58 10.81 2.86
C TRP A 76 -23.37 10.43 1.61
N ASN A 77 -23.74 9.15 1.46
CA ASN A 77 -24.56 8.66 0.35
C ASN A 77 -25.96 9.29 0.31
N HIS A 78 -26.54 9.57 1.47
CA HIS A 78 -27.84 10.23 1.59
C HIS A 78 -27.78 11.73 1.28
N LEU A 79 -26.70 12.40 1.67
CA LEU A 79 -26.56 13.84 1.60
C LEU A 79 -25.89 14.33 0.31
N TYR A 80 -25.05 13.51 -0.33
CA TYR A 80 -24.38 13.91 -1.57
C TYR A 80 -25.36 14.25 -2.72
N PRO A 81 -26.45 13.49 -2.98
CA PRO A 81 -27.44 13.89 -3.98
C PRO A 81 -28.06 15.26 -3.68
N LEU A 82 -28.36 15.53 -2.40
CA LEU A 82 -28.88 16.82 -1.96
C LEU A 82 -27.87 17.93 -2.21
N TYR A 83 -26.59 17.73 -1.84
CA TYR A 83 -25.50 18.67 -2.11
C TYR A 83 -25.34 18.94 -3.62
N ARG A 84 -25.33 17.89 -4.44
CA ARG A 84 -25.16 17.97 -5.89
C ARG A 84 -26.24 18.84 -6.53
N ASP A 85 -27.47 18.71 -6.06
CA ASP A 85 -28.64 19.41 -6.60
C ASP A 85 -28.76 20.88 -6.12
N ILE A 86 -27.95 21.31 -5.14
CA ILE A 86 -27.82 22.74 -4.79
C ILE A 86 -27.22 23.49 -6.00
N PRO A 87 -27.81 24.61 -6.45
CA PRO A 87 -27.28 25.40 -7.56
C PRO A 87 -26.02 26.17 -7.16
N GLY A 88 -25.20 26.51 -8.16
CA GLY A 88 -24.02 27.36 -7.99
C GLY A 88 -22.69 26.61 -7.97
N SER A 89 -21.62 27.37 -7.71
CA SER A 89 -20.25 26.89 -7.57
C SER A 89 -20.10 25.99 -6.33
N PRO A 90 -19.06 25.12 -6.26
CA PRO A 90 -18.83 24.27 -5.08
C PRO A 90 -18.85 25.03 -3.75
N ARG A 91 -18.27 26.24 -3.72
CA ARG A 91 -18.26 27.12 -2.55
C ARG A 91 -19.65 27.61 -2.14
N GLU A 92 -20.50 27.92 -3.11
CA GLU A 92 -21.89 28.33 -2.85
C GLU A 92 -22.70 27.14 -2.32
N LYS A 93 -22.53 25.96 -2.92
CA LYS A 93 -23.20 24.72 -2.47
C LYS A 93 -22.84 24.40 -1.02
N GLU A 94 -21.56 24.46 -0.68
CA GLU A 94 -21.09 24.23 0.69
C GLU A 94 -21.64 25.28 1.66
N LYS A 95 -21.69 26.55 1.25
CA LYS A 95 -22.28 27.62 2.07
C LYS A 95 -23.75 27.34 2.37
N THR A 96 -24.55 26.93 1.38
CA THR A 96 -25.95 26.57 1.58
C THR A 96 -26.09 25.34 2.48
N LEU A 97 -25.29 24.30 2.26
CA LEU A 97 -25.29 23.10 3.10
C LEU A 97 -25.02 23.44 4.58
N ILE A 98 -23.99 24.24 4.84
CA ILE A 98 -23.51 24.55 6.19
C ILE A 98 -24.37 25.62 6.88
N LYS A 99 -24.75 26.68 6.18
CA LYS A 99 -25.42 27.83 6.80
C LYS A 99 -26.94 27.75 6.76
N GLU A 100 -27.52 26.98 5.86
CA GLU A 100 -28.98 26.91 5.69
C GLU A 100 -29.49 25.52 6.06
N LEU A 101 -29.01 24.47 5.39
CA LEU A 101 -29.54 23.12 5.61
C LEU A 101 -29.22 22.59 7.01
N ALA A 102 -27.99 22.77 7.51
CA ALA A 102 -27.60 22.30 8.85
C ALA A 102 -28.45 22.90 9.99
N GLN A 103 -29.04 24.09 9.79
CA GLN A 103 -29.88 24.73 10.82
C GLN A 103 -31.23 24.04 11.01
N HIS A 104 -31.71 23.32 9.99
CA HIS A 104 -33.07 22.79 9.95
C HIS A 104 -33.11 21.27 9.71
N ARG A 105 -31.98 20.68 9.30
CA ARG A 105 -31.81 19.24 9.06
C ARG A 105 -30.76 18.66 10.02
N PRO A 106 -31.17 17.98 11.10
CA PRO A 106 -30.23 17.46 12.11
C PRO A 106 -29.22 16.44 11.55
N GLU A 107 -29.58 15.69 10.52
CA GLU A 107 -28.70 14.77 9.81
C GLU A 107 -27.58 15.49 9.05
N VAL A 108 -27.83 16.72 8.57
CA VAL A 108 -26.79 17.56 7.95
C VAL A 108 -25.83 18.11 9.01
N ASP A 109 -26.33 18.62 10.13
CA ASP A 109 -25.48 19.04 11.27
C ASP A 109 -24.62 17.88 11.77
N PHE A 110 -25.24 16.71 11.95
CA PHE A 110 -24.55 15.53 12.43
C PHE A 110 -23.45 15.09 11.46
N PHE A 111 -23.74 15.03 10.16
CA PHE A 111 -22.75 14.72 9.12
C PHE A 111 -21.54 15.67 9.19
N LEU A 112 -21.76 16.98 9.21
CA LEU A 112 -20.68 17.97 9.21
C LEU A 112 -19.79 17.87 10.46
N ARG A 113 -20.39 17.59 11.62
CA ARG A 113 -19.64 17.41 12.88
C ARG A 113 -18.88 16.10 12.90
N LEU A 114 -19.48 15.03 12.36
CA LEU A 114 -18.85 13.72 12.27
C LEU A 114 -17.68 13.74 11.28
N GLU A 115 -17.84 14.41 10.13
CA GLU A 115 -16.78 14.62 9.13
C GLU A 115 -15.57 15.31 9.75
N ARG A 116 -15.79 16.44 10.45
CA ARG A 116 -14.72 17.19 11.11
C ARG A 116 -13.98 16.37 12.17
N LYS A 117 -14.66 15.42 12.82
CA LYS A 117 -14.04 14.52 13.80
C LYS A 117 -13.22 13.42 13.10
N LEU A 118 -13.79 12.80 12.07
CA LEU A 118 -13.15 11.67 11.39
C LEU A 118 -12.02 12.14 10.46
N TYR A 119 -12.25 13.17 9.67
CA TYR A 119 -11.39 13.60 8.57
C TYR A 119 -10.99 15.08 8.64
N PRO A 120 -10.47 15.57 9.79
CA PRO A 120 -10.17 16.99 9.99
C PRO A 120 -9.21 17.59 8.95
N TRP A 121 -8.30 16.77 8.40
CA TRP A 121 -7.29 17.19 7.43
C TRP A 121 -7.83 17.71 6.09
N ILE A 122 -9.06 17.34 5.72
CA ILE A 122 -9.71 17.84 4.50
C ILE A 122 -9.99 19.36 4.60
N HIS A 123 -10.17 19.87 5.81
CA HIS A 123 -10.71 21.20 6.04
C HIS A 123 -9.74 22.36 5.87
N LEU A 124 -8.53 22.10 5.36
CA LEU A 124 -7.57 23.15 5.01
C LEU A 124 -8.11 24.07 3.90
N HIS A 125 -8.64 23.45 2.83
CA HIS A 125 -9.14 24.17 1.65
C HIS A 125 -10.55 23.78 1.23
N HIS A 126 -11.10 22.69 1.78
CA HIS A 126 -12.45 22.23 1.49
C HIS A 126 -13.36 22.43 2.71
N GLN A 127 -14.59 22.91 2.54
CA GLN A 127 -15.49 23.00 3.70
C GLN A 127 -16.10 21.63 4.03
N THR A 128 -16.21 20.74 3.04
CA THR A 128 -16.71 19.38 3.17
C THR A 128 -15.98 18.42 2.25
N SER A 129 -16.05 17.12 2.53
CA SER A 129 -15.54 16.08 1.63
C SER A 129 -16.24 16.05 0.27
N PHE A 130 -17.46 16.62 0.14
CA PHE A 130 -18.16 16.69 -1.13
C PHE A 130 -17.43 17.55 -2.17
N SER A 131 -16.87 18.70 -1.78
CA SER A 131 -16.14 19.54 -2.74
C SER A 131 -14.81 18.94 -3.16
N LEU A 132 -14.15 18.21 -2.26
CA LEU A 132 -12.96 17.41 -2.58
C LEU A 132 -13.33 16.28 -3.54
N TYR A 133 -14.42 15.55 -3.29
CA TYR A 133 -14.90 14.49 -4.17
C TYR A 133 -15.28 15.00 -5.58
N GLU A 134 -15.87 16.19 -5.68
CA GLU A 134 -16.21 16.81 -6.96
C GLU A 134 -14.98 17.30 -7.74
N SER A 135 -13.87 17.65 -7.06
CA SER A 135 -12.67 18.15 -7.74
C SER A 135 -11.97 17.11 -8.61
N TYR A 136 -12.14 15.82 -8.29
CA TYR A 136 -11.56 14.72 -9.07
C TYR A 136 -12.25 14.48 -10.42
N LYS A 137 -13.49 14.96 -10.59
CA LYS A 137 -14.28 14.64 -11.78
C LYS A 137 -13.61 15.14 -13.05
N GLY A 138 -13.33 14.22 -13.97
CA GLY A 138 -12.72 14.52 -15.26
C GLY A 138 -11.22 14.81 -15.21
N GLN A 139 -10.55 14.49 -14.09
CA GLN A 139 -9.11 14.69 -13.94
C GLN A 139 -8.26 13.55 -14.51
N GLY A 140 -8.90 12.51 -15.05
CA GLY A 140 -8.23 11.42 -15.77
C GLY A 140 -7.40 10.50 -14.87
N ARG A 141 -6.42 9.83 -15.49
CA ARG A 141 -5.55 8.84 -14.86
C ARG A 141 -4.15 9.38 -14.62
N GLY A 142 -3.50 8.90 -13.58
CA GLY A 142 -2.08 9.17 -13.38
C GLY A 142 -1.43 8.38 -12.26
N VAL A 143 -0.12 8.56 -12.17
CA VAL A 143 0.75 7.89 -11.19
C VAL A 143 1.18 8.88 -10.12
N VAL A 144 1.26 8.40 -8.89
CA VAL A 144 1.76 9.12 -7.74
C VAL A 144 2.98 8.41 -7.18
N PHE A 145 4.08 9.15 -7.04
CA PHE A 145 5.24 8.74 -6.25
C PHE A 145 5.31 9.58 -4.98
N CYS A 146 5.92 9.04 -3.93
CA CYS A 146 6.31 9.81 -2.74
C CYS A 146 7.83 9.86 -2.63
N ALA A 147 8.40 11.04 -2.41
CA ALA A 147 9.85 11.21 -2.37
C ALA A 147 10.29 12.26 -1.34
N GLY A 148 11.18 11.85 -0.44
CA GLY A 148 12.06 12.74 0.29
C GLY A 148 13.48 12.74 -0.28
N ASN A 149 14.38 13.48 0.36
CA ASN A 149 15.78 13.60 -0.03
C ASN A 149 16.47 12.23 -0.13
N ASN A 150 16.15 11.30 0.77
CA ASN A 150 16.74 9.95 0.79
C ASN A 150 16.24 9.04 -0.35
N GLN A 151 15.09 9.37 -0.94
CA GLN A 151 14.46 8.63 -2.03
C GLN A 151 14.78 9.22 -3.41
N PHE A 152 15.50 10.35 -3.47
CA PHE A 152 15.72 11.11 -4.69
C PHE A 152 16.34 10.27 -5.82
N LYS A 153 17.44 9.55 -5.57
CA LYS A 153 18.01 8.66 -6.59
C LYS A 153 17.02 7.64 -7.15
N PHE A 154 16.16 7.07 -6.29
CA PHE A 154 15.23 6.02 -6.70
C PHE A 154 14.11 6.60 -7.57
N ILE A 155 13.55 7.75 -7.21
CA ILE A 155 12.51 8.36 -8.05
C ILE A 155 13.03 8.85 -9.39
N VAL A 156 14.30 9.25 -9.49
CA VAL A 156 14.91 9.60 -10.77
C VAL A 156 14.92 8.38 -11.69
N SER A 157 15.44 7.25 -11.22
CA SER A 157 15.51 6.03 -12.02
C SER A 157 14.15 5.39 -12.28
N SER A 158 13.26 5.31 -11.28
CA SER A 158 11.93 4.72 -11.44
C SER A 158 11.04 5.52 -12.39
N ILE A 159 11.11 6.86 -12.37
CA ILE A 159 10.33 7.67 -13.32
C ILE A 159 10.90 7.55 -14.74
N GLN A 160 12.22 7.55 -14.91
CA GLN A 160 12.82 7.36 -16.24
C GLN A 160 12.55 5.95 -16.80
N ALA A 161 12.59 4.93 -15.93
CA ALA A 161 12.16 3.57 -16.26
C ALA A 161 10.70 3.54 -16.73
N LEU A 162 9.80 4.18 -15.98
CA LEU A 162 8.39 4.30 -16.34
C LEU A 162 8.21 5.02 -17.68
N ARG A 163 8.97 6.09 -17.96
CA ARG A 163 8.93 6.81 -19.25
C ARG A 163 9.37 5.96 -20.44
N ARG A 164 10.19 4.92 -20.21
CA ARG A 164 10.58 3.97 -21.25
C ARG A 164 9.43 3.10 -21.71
N LEU A 165 8.49 2.81 -20.81
CA LEU A 165 7.29 2.04 -21.07
C LEU A 165 6.14 2.94 -21.54
N ASN A 166 5.99 4.11 -20.91
CA ASN A 166 4.92 5.05 -21.21
C ASN A 166 5.42 6.52 -21.10
N PRO A 167 5.81 7.13 -22.23
CA PRO A 167 6.39 8.48 -22.26
C PRO A 167 5.46 9.60 -21.77
N HIS A 168 4.13 9.40 -21.79
CA HIS A 168 3.13 10.44 -21.55
C HIS A 168 2.24 10.17 -20.34
N LEU A 169 2.52 9.13 -19.55
CA LEU A 169 1.73 8.84 -18.35
C LEU A 169 1.85 9.98 -17.33
N PRO A 170 0.77 10.69 -16.96
CA PRO A 170 0.87 11.80 -16.01
C PRO A 170 1.41 11.34 -14.65
N VAL A 171 2.37 12.08 -14.09
CA VAL A 171 3.02 11.77 -12.82
C VAL A 171 2.90 12.96 -11.85
N GLN A 172 2.54 12.68 -10.60
CA GLN A 172 2.72 13.60 -9.48
C GLN A 172 3.71 13.02 -8.47
N VAL A 173 4.71 13.79 -8.06
CA VAL A 173 5.67 13.42 -7.01
C VAL A 173 5.33 14.22 -5.76
N PHE A 174 4.91 13.53 -4.71
CA PHE A 174 4.51 14.13 -3.44
C PHE A 174 5.66 14.16 -2.44
N HIS A 175 5.78 15.27 -1.71
CA HIS A 175 6.69 15.47 -0.59
C HIS A 175 6.00 16.26 0.55
N MET A 176 6.68 16.43 1.68
CA MET A 176 6.18 17.13 2.89
C MET A 176 7.03 18.36 3.22
N GLY A 177 6.91 19.40 2.39
CA GLY A 177 7.70 20.62 2.54
C GLY A 177 9.18 20.49 2.12
N GLU A 178 9.92 21.59 2.23
CA GLU A 178 11.30 21.71 1.72
C GLU A 178 12.33 20.89 2.51
N SER A 179 12.06 20.61 3.79
CA SER A 179 12.91 19.75 4.60
C SER A 179 12.85 18.29 4.17
N ASP A 180 11.72 17.87 3.60
CA ASP A 180 11.52 16.51 3.11
C ASP A 180 12.19 16.34 1.73
N LEU A 181 11.92 17.23 0.77
CA LEU A 181 12.57 17.26 -0.54
C LEU A 181 13.10 18.67 -0.84
N SER A 182 14.41 18.83 -0.99
CA SER A 182 15.03 20.15 -1.17
C SER A 182 14.60 20.84 -2.47
N LEU A 183 14.62 22.17 -2.50
CA LEU A 183 14.23 22.95 -3.69
C LEU A 183 15.04 22.57 -4.95
N GLU A 184 16.32 22.25 -4.78
CA GLU A 184 17.19 21.80 -5.86
C GLU A 184 16.71 20.46 -6.44
N ARG A 185 16.41 19.48 -5.56
CA ARG A 185 15.88 18.18 -5.99
C ARG A 185 14.48 18.30 -6.58
N GLN A 186 13.61 19.13 -6.00
CA GLN A 186 12.30 19.42 -6.59
C GLN A 186 12.44 19.99 -8.00
N ARG A 187 13.38 20.92 -8.21
CA ARG A 187 13.66 21.50 -9.53
C ARG A 187 14.15 20.43 -10.51
N TYR A 188 15.13 19.61 -10.10
CA TYR A 188 15.63 18.51 -10.90
C TYR A 188 14.48 17.60 -11.37
N VAL A 189 13.61 17.16 -10.45
CA VAL A 189 12.50 16.25 -10.76
C VAL A 189 11.49 16.87 -11.74
N ARG A 190 11.22 18.17 -11.64
CA ARG A 190 10.35 18.88 -12.60
C ARG A 190 10.97 18.99 -14.00
N GLU A 191 12.29 19.07 -14.08
CA GLU A 191 13.02 19.35 -15.33
C GLU A 191 13.50 18.07 -16.04
N MET A 192 13.60 16.93 -15.34
CA MET A 192 14.20 15.71 -15.90
C MET A 192 13.39 15.02 -17.01
N THR A 193 12.07 15.29 -17.11
CA THR A 193 11.18 14.79 -18.18
C THR A 193 9.83 15.51 -18.18
N SER A 194 8.97 15.25 -19.17
CA SER A 194 7.64 15.87 -19.29
C SER A 194 6.58 15.21 -18.40
N ASP A 195 5.44 15.90 -18.26
CA ASP A 195 4.23 15.42 -17.60
C ASP A 195 4.44 15.03 -16.12
N ILE A 196 5.28 15.80 -15.42
CA ILE A 196 5.55 15.68 -13.98
C ILE A 196 5.09 16.95 -13.25
N GLU A 197 4.41 16.77 -12.13
CA GLU A 197 4.18 17.81 -11.12
C GLU A 197 4.82 17.40 -9.81
N VAL A 198 5.51 18.32 -9.13
CA VAL A 198 6.05 18.09 -7.78
C VAL A 198 5.18 18.86 -6.79
N VAL A 199 4.57 18.14 -5.84
CA VAL A 199 3.46 18.63 -5.02
C VAL A 199 3.79 18.48 -3.53
N ASP A 200 3.66 19.57 -2.78
CA ASP A 200 3.72 19.55 -1.32
C ASP A 200 2.34 19.18 -0.76
N VAL A 201 2.22 18.00 -0.17
CA VAL A 201 0.95 17.49 0.39
C VAL A 201 0.39 18.40 1.49
N THR A 202 1.28 19.11 2.20
CA THR A 202 0.90 19.97 3.33
C THR A 202 0.24 21.28 2.89
N GLN A 203 0.31 21.60 1.59
CA GLN A 203 -0.42 22.71 0.97
C GLN A 203 -1.83 22.32 0.51
N ILE A 204 -2.21 21.05 0.65
CA ILE A 204 -3.53 20.55 0.21
C ILE A 204 -4.32 20.01 1.42
N LEU A 205 -3.65 19.33 2.34
CA LEU A 205 -4.24 18.71 3.52
C LEU A 205 -3.56 19.20 4.80
N ASP A 206 -4.34 19.33 5.88
CA ASP A 206 -3.86 19.91 7.15
C ASP A 206 -2.91 18.96 7.91
N ASN A 207 -1.61 19.28 7.85
CA ASN A 207 -0.57 18.47 8.48
C ASN A 207 -0.52 18.60 10.01
N GLU A 208 -1.23 19.56 10.63
CA GLU A 208 -1.35 19.60 12.10
C GLU A 208 -2.08 18.36 12.64
N TYR A 209 -3.01 17.82 11.84
CA TYR A 209 -3.73 16.58 12.15
C TYR A 209 -3.03 15.34 11.62
N MET A 210 -2.50 15.39 10.39
CA MET A 210 -1.86 14.22 9.78
C MET A 210 -0.53 13.89 10.47
N GLN A 211 0.28 14.91 10.79
CA GLN A 211 1.67 14.82 11.25
C GLN A 211 2.41 13.68 10.54
N LEU A 212 2.51 13.86 9.23
CA LEU A 212 3.05 12.87 8.32
C LEU A 212 4.51 12.57 8.64
N GLY A 213 4.90 11.34 8.31
CA GLY A 213 6.25 10.83 8.44
C GLY A 213 6.35 9.40 7.92
N GLY A 214 7.51 9.04 7.37
CA GLY A 214 7.75 7.72 6.78
C GLY A 214 6.69 7.37 5.73
N TRP A 215 6.14 6.15 5.81
CA TRP A 215 5.20 5.64 4.82
C TRP A 215 3.82 6.31 4.81
N SER A 216 3.45 7.04 5.87
CA SER A 216 2.09 7.58 5.99
C SER A 216 1.70 8.57 4.88
N ILE A 217 2.68 9.25 4.27
CA ILE A 217 2.48 10.15 3.14
C ILE A 217 1.76 9.46 1.95
N LYS A 218 1.96 8.15 1.77
CA LYS A 218 1.40 7.37 0.65
C LYS A 218 -0.13 7.49 0.57
N ALA A 219 -0.83 7.23 1.67
CA ALA A 219 -2.29 7.33 1.73
C ALA A 219 -2.78 8.76 1.42
N PHE A 220 -2.12 9.77 1.99
CA PHE A 220 -2.52 11.16 1.80
C PHE A 220 -2.14 11.72 0.44
N SER A 221 -1.10 11.20 -0.22
CA SER A 221 -0.75 11.54 -1.60
C SER A 221 -1.81 11.03 -2.59
N LEU A 222 -2.36 9.83 -2.37
CA LEU A 222 -3.49 9.31 -3.13
C LEU A 222 -4.71 10.22 -2.98
N LEU A 223 -5.04 10.63 -1.76
CA LEU A 223 -6.13 11.57 -1.51
C LEU A 223 -5.87 12.94 -2.18
N ALA A 224 -4.72 13.55 -1.92
CA ALA A 224 -4.38 14.90 -2.39
C ALA A 224 -4.12 14.98 -3.90
N SER A 225 -3.82 13.87 -4.57
CA SER A 225 -3.60 13.84 -6.02
C SER A 225 -4.81 14.37 -6.79
N ARG A 226 -4.57 14.97 -7.96
CA ARG A 226 -5.67 15.51 -8.76
C ARG A 226 -6.45 14.41 -9.50
N PHE A 227 -5.83 13.27 -9.78
CA PHE A 227 -6.38 12.25 -10.66
C PHE A 227 -7.71 11.66 -10.16
N GLU A 228 -8.56 11.26 -11.10
CA GLU A 228 -9.79 10.52 -10.82
C GLU A 228 -9.47 9.05 -10.50
N GLU A 229 -8.62 8.45 -11.32
CA GLU A 229 -8.08 7.11 -11.20
C GLU A 229 -6.57 7.22 -10.97
N VAL A 230 -6.08 6.73 -9.85
CA VAL A 230 -4.70 6.98 -9.41
C VAL A 230 -3.99 5.66 -9.11
N MET A 231 -2.71 5.60 -9.47
CA MET A 231 -1.80 4.53 -9.10
C MET A 231 -0.68 5.09 -8.21
N LEU A 232 -0.62 4.65 -6.95
CA LEU A 232 0.56 4.85 -6.12
C LEU A 232 1.65 3.88 -6.58
N VAL A 233 2.89 4.37 -6.67
CA VAL A 233 4.08 3.57 -6.95
C VAL A 233 5.18 3.96 -5.97
N ASP A 234 5.80 2.97 -5.33
CA ASP A 234 6.96 3.17 -4.46
C ASP A 234 8.15 3.73 -5.24
N SER A 235 8.98 4.51 -4.55
CA SER A 235 10.13 5.17 -5.18
C SER A 235 11.13 4.19 -5.81
N ASP A 236 11.16 2.95 -5.33
CA ASP A 236 12.05 1.87 -5.74
C ASP A 236 11.31 0.70 -6.40
N ALA A 237 10.11 0.95 -6.91
CA ALA A 237 9.38 0.00 -7.75
C ALA A 237 9.65 0.25 -9.25
N TYR A 238 9.71 -0.84 -10.02
CA TYR A 238 10.00 -0.85 -11.45
C TYR A 238 9.05 -1.78 -12.18
N PHE A 239 8.79 -1.48 -13.45
CA PHE A 239 7.84 -2.22 -14.28
C PHE A 239 8.54 -2.92 -15.46
N LEU A 240 8.01 -4.07 -15.88
CA LEU A 240 8.39 -4.75 -17.13
C LEU A 240 7.39 -4.53 -18.27
N ARG A 241 6.24 -3.92 -17.96
CA ARG A 241 5.13 -3.67 -18.88
C ARG A 241 4.53 -2.29 -18.60
N ASP A 242 3.78 -1.74 -19.55
CA ASP A 242 3.13 -0.43 -19.35
C ASP A 242 2.26 -0.46 -18.09
N PRO A 243 2.56 0.35 -17.06
CA PRO A 243 1.75 0.41 -15.84
C PRO A 243 0.28 0.77 -16.13
N ALA A 244 0.00 1.49 -17.23
CA ALA A 244 -1.37 1.82 -17.59
C ALA A 244 -2.27 0.58 -17.85
N GLU A 245 -1.67 -0.60 -18.12
CA GLU A 245 -2.40 -1.88 -18.22
C GLU A 245 -3.19 -2.19 -16.94
N LEU A 246 -2.74 -1.75 -15.75
CA LEU A 246 -3.43 -2.01 -14.49
C LEU A 246 -4.76 -1.25 -14.33
N PHE A 247 -4.95 -0.12 -15.03
CA PHE A 247 -6.27 0.56 -15.07
C PHE A 247 -7.29 -0.18 -15.95
N GLU A 248 -6.83 -1.15 -16.74
CA GLU A 248 -7.66 -2.01 -17.58
C GLU A 248 -7.80 -3.42 -17.02
N ASP A 249 -7.20 -3.68 -15.86
CA ASP A 249 -7.31 -4.97 -15.19
C ASP A 249 -8.79 -5.30 -14.86
N PRO A 250 -9.26 -6.53 -15.15
CA PRO A 250 -10.65 -6.91 -14.91
C PRO A 250 -11.07 -6.82 -13.43
N GLY A 251 -10.17 -7.13 -12.49
CA GLY A 251 -10.38 -6.95 -11.06
C GLY A 251 -10.55 -5.48 -10.70
N TYR A 252 -9.69 -4.62 -11.25
CA TYR A 252 -9.81 -3.16 -11.10
C TYR A 252 -11.15 -2.62 -11.63
N LYS A 253 -11.56 -3.01 -12.83
CA LYS A 253 -12.84 -2.55 -13.44
C LYS A 253 -14.06 -2.92 -12.61
N VAL A 254 -14.02 -4.05 -11.91
CA VAL A 254 -15.13 -4.55 -11.10
C VAL A 254 -15.09 -3.96 -9.68
N ALA A 255 -13.92 -3.94 -9.06
CA ALA A 255 -13.77 -3.53 -7.68
C ALA A 255 -13.49 -2.04 -7.50
N GLY A 256 -13.02 -1.31 -8.51
CA GLY A 256 -12.56 0.07 -8.40
C GLY A 256 -11.22 0.20 -7.67
N THR A 257 -10.60 -0.91 -7.27
CA THR A 257 -9.23 -0.97 -6.75
C THR A 257 -8.51 -2.24 -7.23
N LEU A 258 -7.19 -2.20 -7.19
CA LEU A 258 -6.33 -3.35 -7.46
C LEU A 258 -5.13 -3.35 -6.51
N TYR A 259 -4.97 -4.44 -5.78
CA TYR A 259 -3.91 -4.68 -4.81
C TYR A 259 -3.12 -5.95 -5.16
N PHE A 260 -1.94 -6.09 -4.58
CA PHE A 260 -1.03 -7.21 -4.81
C PHE A 260 -0.67 -7.88 -3.49
N TYR A 261 -0.52 -9.20 -3.54
CA TYR A 261 -0.17 -9.98 -2.37
C TYR A 261 1.30 -9.85 -2.01
N ASP A 262 1.61 -9.64 -0.73
CA ASP A 262 2.97 -9.70 -0.20
C ASP A 262 3.50 -11.16 -0.17
N ARG A 263 4.78 -11.30 0.13
CA ARG A 263 5.47 -12.56 0.42
C ARG A 263 4.79 -13.30 1.58
N THR A 264 4.86 -14.62 1.55
CA THR A 264 4.24 -15.47 2.58
C THR A 264 5.20 -15.61 3.77
N LEU A 265 5.20 -14.60 4.64
CA LEU A 265 6.11 -14.44 5.78
C LEU A 265 5.38 -14.46 7.12
N GLY A 266 6.08 -14.78 8.21
CA GLY A 266 5.58 -14.60 9.59
C GLY A 266 4.30 -15.39 9.93
N GLN A 267 4.36 -16.72 9.81
CA GLN A 267 3.25 -17.63 10.16
C GLN A 267 2.86 -17.56 11.65
N ASP A 268 1.66 -18.07 11.97
CA ASP A 268 1.06 -18.12 13.31
C ASP A 268 0.92 -16.75 13.98
N TRP A 269 0.90 -15.69 13.17
CA TRP A 269 0.73 -14.34 13.63
C TRP A 269 -0.75 -14.01 13.85
N ASN A 270 -1.21 -14.22 15.08
CA ASN A 270 -2.62 -14.03 15.44
C ASN A 270 -2.98 -12.57 15.78
N TRP A 271 -1.99 -11.68 15.98
CA TRP A 271 -2.26 -10.32 16.45
C TRP A 271 -3.07 -9.49 15.44
N GLY A 272 -2.75 -9.56 14.15
CA GLY A 272 -3.53 -8.86 13.11
C GLY A 272 -4.97 -9.35 13.01
N PRO A 273 -5.22 -10.64 12.78
CA PRO A 273 -6.58 -11.18 12.73
C PRO A 273 -7.39 -10.86 13.98
N ASP A 274 -6.80 -10.96 15.17
CA ASP A 274 -7.50 -10.68 16.42
C ASP A 274 -7.80 -9.19 16.59
N TRP A 275 -6.87 -8.31 16.21
CA TRP A 275 -7.13 -6.88 16.19
C TRP A 275 -8.23 -6.53 15.18
N LEU A 276 -8.18 -7.11 13.98
CA LEU A 276 -9.18 -6.93 12.93
C LEU A 276 -10.58 -7.39 13.36
N LYS A 277 -10.69 -8.54 14.05
CA LYS A 277 -11.95 -8.99 14.68
C LYS A 277 -12.42 -8.03 15.77
N SER A 278 -11.49 -7.41 16.51
CA SER A 278 -11.85 -6.48 17.59
C SER A 278 -12.42 -5.15 17.08
N ILE A 279 -11.97 -4.68 15.91
CA ILE A 279 -12.37 -3.37 15.36
C ILE A 279 -13.49 -3.48 14.32
N MET A 280 -13.68 -4.64 13.69
CA MET A 280 -14.67 -4.83 12.62
C MET A 280 -15.87 -5.65 13.10
N PRO A 281 -17.05 -5.03 13.31
CA PRO A 281 -18.23 -5.77 13.78
C PRO A 281 -18.79 -6.72 12.70
N ILE A 282 -18.50 -6.45 11.43
CA ILE A 282 -18.90 -7.27 10.28
C ILE A 282 -17.77 -7.20 9.26
N MET A 283 -17.45 -8.35 8.66
CA MET A 283 -16.48 -8.50 7.57
C MET A 283 -17.17 -8.92 6.25
N SER A 284 -16.53 -8.60 5.14
CA SER A 284 -16.85 -9.00 3.77
C SER A 284 -16.53 -10.49 3.56
N SER A 285 -16.66 -10.95 2.31
CA SER A 285 -16.28 -12.32 1.95
C SER A 285 -14.78 -12.60 2.04
N PHE A 286 -13.92 -11.57 2.07
CA PHE A 286 -12.49 -11.75 1.87
C PHE A 286 -11.68 -12.05 3.13
N PRO A 287 -11.77 -11.28 4.25
CA PRO A 287 -10.87 -11.48 5.40
C PRO A 287 -10.78 -12.93 5.90
N PRO A 288 -11.87 -13.71 6.03
CA PRO A 288 -11.76 -15.11 6.46
C PRO A 288 -10.99 -16.04 5.51
N THR A 289 -10.81 -15.63 4.24
CA THR A 289 -10.12 -16.40 3.21
C THR A 289 -8.64 -16.04 3.08
N THR A 290 -8.20 -14.96 3.72
CA THR A 290 -6.82 -14.47 3.61
C THR A 290 -5.82 -15.38 4.30
N ARG A 291 -4.56 -15.33 3.88
CA ARG A 291 -3.44 -16.05 4.49
C ARG A 291 -3.31 -15.68 5.98
N MET A 292 -3.50 -14.42 6.35
CA MET A 292 -3.43 -13.85 7.68
C MET A 292 -4.48 -14.45 8.61
N PHE A 293 -5.75 -14.50 8.19
CA PHE A 293 -6.80 -15.13 9.01
C PHE A 293 -6.65 -16.64 9.13
N ARG A 294 -5.99 -17.26 8.15
CA ARG A 294 -5.66 -18.68 8.16
C ARG A 294 -4.36 -18.99 8.91
N GLY A 295 -3.64 -17.98 9.43
CA GLY A 295 -2.37 -18.15 10.15
C GLY A 295 -1.16 -18.41 9.26
N LEU A 296 -1.30 -18.24 7.94
CA LEU A 296 -0.31 -18.59 6.93
C LEU A 296 0.69 -17.46 6.66
N SER A 297 0.33 -16.22 6.94
CA SER A 297 1.23 -15.09 6.79
C SER A 297 0.84 -13.91 7.67
N MET A 298 1.82 -13.16 8.16
CA MET A 298 1.58 -11.89 8.85
C MET A 298 1.21 -10.73 7.91
N HIS A 299 1.49 -10.86 6.61
CA HIS A 299 1.26 -9.82 5.62
C HIS A 299 0.36 -10.32 4.50
N GLU A 300 -0.67 -9.55 4.16
CA GLU A 300 -1.44 -9.80 2.95
C GLU A 300 -0.95 -8.96 1.80
N GLN A 301 -0.77 -7.67 2.01
CA GLN A 301 -0.64 -6.72 0.92
C GLN A 301 0.77 -6.19 0.78
N GLU A 302 1.30 -6.21 -0.44
CA GLU A 302 2.44 -5.38 -0.81
C GLU A 302 1.91 -4.05 -1.36
N SER A 303 2.22 -2.94 -0.68
CA SER A 303 1.74 -1.59 -1.03
C SER A 303 2.65 -0.81 -1.97
N GLY A 304 3.68 -1.44 -2.54
CA GLY A 304 4.56 -0.86 -3.55
C GLY A 304 3.85 -0.36 -4.80
N VAL A 305 2.71 -0.98 -5.15
CA VAL A 305 1.79 -0.48 -6.17
C VAL A 305 0.35 -0.63 -5.68
N VAL A 306 -0.42 0.45 -5.74
CA VAL A 306 -1.83 0.49 -5.31
C VAL A 306 -2.64 1.27 -6.34
N VAL A 307 -3.68 0.66 -6.91
CA VAL A 307 -4.54 1.31 -7.93
C VAL A 307 -5.92 1.58 -7.37
N ILE A 308 -6.41 2.83 -7.48
CA ILE A 308 -7.69 3.27 -6.89
C ILE A 308 -8.46 4.16 -7.87
N ASN A 309 -9.75 3.88 -8.05
CA ASN A 309 -10.71 4.81 -8.61
C ASN A 309 -11.34 5.65 -7.47
N LYS A 310 -10.93 6.92 -7.34
CA LYS A 310 -11.41 7.78 -6.24
C LYS A 310 -12.87 8.19 -6.39
N ARG A 311 -13.43 8.16 -7.59
CA ARG A 311 -14.84 8.48 -7.82
C ARG A 311 -15.77 7.35 -7.40
N GLU A 312 -15.30 6.11 -7.48
CA GLU A 312 -16.06 4.93 -7.05
C GLU A 312 -15.79 4.51 -5.60
N ARG A 313 -14.58 4.83 -5.08
CA ARG A 313 -14.07 4.30 -3.82
C ARG A 313 -13.53 5.36 -2.86
N PHE A 314 -14.24 6.47 -2.81
CA PHE A 314 -13.82 7.61 -2.03
C PHE A 314 -13.82 7.32 -0.52
N GLN A 315 -14.82 6.61 -0.01
CA GLN A 315 -14.97 6.37 1.43
C GLN A 315 -13.91 5.40 1.94
N GLY A 316 -13.57 4.39 1.14
CA GLY A 316 -12.46 3.48 1.43
C GLY A 316 -11.15 4.24 1.54
N LEU A 317 -10.85 5.13 0.59
CA LEU A 317 -9.66 5.97 0.66
C LEU A 317 -9.63 6.90 1.88
N LEU A 318 -10.77 7.46 2.29
CA LEU A 318 -10.86 8.25 3.53
C LEU A 318 -10.54 7.41 4.77
N ALA A 319 -11.02 6.17 4.83
CA ALA A 319 -10.72 5.24 5.91
C ALA A 319 -9.23 4.82 5.92
N VAL A 320 -8.62 4.60 4.75
CA VAL A 320 -7.16 4.38 4.64
C VAL A 320 -6.40 5.57 5.22
N CYS A 321 -6.79 6.80 4.85
CA CYS A 321 -6.17 8.02 5.40
C CYS A 321 -6.35 8.09 6.92
N LYS A 322 -7.54 7.77 7.44
CA LYS A 322 -7.81 7.73 8.88
C LYS A 322 -6.90 6.76 9.62
N MET A 323 -6.66 5.57 9.08
CA MET A 323 -5.74 4.60 9.68
C MET A 323 -4.27 5.07 9.68
N ASN A 324 -3.91 5.95 8.74
CA ASN A 324 -2.56 6.51 8.58
C ASN A 324 -2.39 7.90 9.23
N SER A 325 -3.47 8.47 9.77
CA SER A 325 -3.42 9.67 10.61
C SER A 325 -2.63 9.40 11.87
N LYS A 326 -1.96 10.44 12.38
CA LYS A 326 -0.99 10.36 13.47
C LYS A 326 -1.36 9.35 14.55
N TRP A 327 -2.51 9.53 15.19
CA TRP A 327 -2.81 8.82 16.42
C TRP A 327 -3.22 7.39 16.13
N GLU A 328 -4.05 7.17 15.13
CA GLU A 328 -4.44 5.85 14.63
C GLU A 328 -3.20 5.04 14.22
N ARG A 329 -2.31 5.67 13.46
CA ARG A 329 -1.04 5.12 13.01
C ARG A 329 -0.11 4.76 14.16
N ASP A 330 0.23 5.74 14.99
CA ASP A 330 1.29 5.63 16.00
C ASP A 330 0.87 4.73 17.17
N LEU A 331 -0.43 4.72 17.54
CA LEU A 331 -0.94 3.92 18.67
C LEU A 331 -1.36 2.51 18.27
N TRP A 332 -1.78 2.29 17.01
CA TRP A 332 -2.34 1.00 16.60
C TRP A 332 -1.87 0.52 15.23
N SER A 333 -2.20 1.19 14.12
CA SER A 333 -2.03 0.62 12.78
C SER A 333 -0.60 0.16 12.53
N TYR A 334 0.41 0.96 12.88
CA TYR A 334 1.83 0.60 12.67
C TYR A 334 2.43 -0.18 13.85
N LYS A 335 1.66 -0.41 14.92
CA LYS A 335 2.01 -1.34 16.00
C LYS A 335 1.61 -2.76 15.67
N VAL A 336 0.48 -2.90 14.98
CA VAL A 336 -0.04 -4.18 14.52
C VAL A 336 0.57 -4.54 13.16
N PHE A 337 0.56 -3.61 12.20
CA PHE A 337 1.08 -3.85 10.86
C PHE A 337 2.50 -3.32 10.66
N TYR A 338 3.18 -3.88 9.66
CA TYR A 338 4.45 -3.36 9.19
C TYR A 338 4.19 -2.16 8.27
N GLY A 339 4.10 -0.97 8.88
CA GLY A 339 3.82 0.27 8.17
C GLY A 339 2.40 0.34 7.61
N ASP A 340 2.28 0.91 6.42
CA ASP A 340 1.02 1.22 5.73
C ASP A 340 0.39 0.03 5.00
N LYS A 341 1.16 -1.02 4.75
CA LYS A 341 0.84 -2.11 3.81
C LYS A 341 -0.60 -2.62 3.90
N GLU A 342 -1.01 -3.05 5.09
CA GLU A 342 -2.33 -3.62 5.33
C GLU A 342 -3.44 -2.56 5.44
N THR A 343 -3.09 -1.29 5.64
CA THR A 343 -4.09 -0.23 5.86
C THR A 343 -4.98 0.02 4.64
N PHE A 344 -4.47 -0.27 3.43
CA PHE A 344 -5.21 -0.07 2.19
C PHE A 344 -6.44 -0.96 2.07
N TRP A 345 -6.27 -2.28 2.19
CA TRP A 345 -7.43 -3.18 2.14
C TRP A 345 -8.26 -3.12 3.42
N VAL A 346 -7.65 -2.93 4.59
CA VAL A 346 -8.38 -2.84 5.87
C VAL A 346 -9.26 -1.60 5.92
N GLY A 347 -8.80 -0.45 5.43
CA GLY A 347 -9.64 0.76 5.38
C GLY A 347 -10.90 0.56 4.54
N TYR A 348 -10.78 -0.15 3.41
CA TYR A 348 -11.92 -0.49 2.56
C TYR A 348 -12.85 -1.50 3.22
N GLU A 349 -12.29 -2.48 3.92
CA GLU A 349 -13.03 -3.45 4.73
C GLU A 349 -13.81 -2.76 5.87
N MET A 350 -13.20 -1.80 6.57
CA MET A 350 -13.83 -1.05 7.65
C MET A 350 -15.12 -0.35 7.20
N VAL A 351 -15.16 0.19 5.98
CA VAL A 351 -16.35 0.86 5.42
C VAL A 351 -17.11 0.01 4.40
N GLN A 352 -16.81 -1.29 4.27
CA GLN A 352 -17.46 -2.21 3.33
C GLN A 352 -17.52 -1.65 1.89
N GLU A 353 -16.38 -1.16 1.39
CA GLU A 353 -16.17 -0.94 -0.04
C GLU A 353 -15.45 -2.15 -0.65
N PRO A 354 -15.78 -2.55 -1.89
CA PRO A 354 -15.13 -3.69 -2.51
C PRO A 354 -13.69 -3.36 -2.89
N TYR A 355 -12.86 -4.39 -2.91
CA TYR A 355 -11.48 -4.33 -3.35
C TYR A 355 -11.07 -5.67 -4.00
N ALA A 356 -10.05 -5.64 -4.84
CA ALA A 356 -9.55 -6.84 -5.53
C ALA A 356 -8.04 -7.00 -5.32
N PHE A 357 -7.62 -8.24 -5.11
CA PHE A 357 -6.23 -8.67 -5.19
C PHE A 357 -6.02 -9.45 -6.48
N VAL A 358 -4.92 -9.19 -7.19
CA VAL A 358 -4.45 -10.09 -8.25
C VAL A 358 -4.05 -11.41 -7.58
N LYS A 359 -4.60 -12.53 -8.05
CA LYS A 359 -4.38 -13.86 -7.48
C LYS A 359 -3.04 -14.47 -7.91
N SER A 360 -1.98 -13.68 -7.74
CA SER A 360 -0.59 -14.08 -7.85
C SER A 360 0.15 -13.61 -6.61
N TYR A 361 0.67 -14.54 -5.81
CA TYR A 361 1.51 -14.20 -4.66
C TYR A 361 2.85 -13.61 -5.12
N GLY A 362 3.53 -12.88 -4.23
CA GLY A 362 4.84 -12.30 -4.51
C GLY A 362 5.83 -13.36 -5.00
N GLY A 363 6.37 -13.15 -6.19
CA GLY A 363 7.46 -13.92 -6.79
C GLY A 363 8.83 -13.28 -6.53
N VAL A 364 9.84 -13.76 -7.25
CA VAL A 364 11.21 -13.21 -7.20
C VAL A 364 11.73 -12.99 -8.61
N ILE A 365 12.43 -11.87 -8.83
CA ILE A 365 13.18 -11.57 -10.06
C ILE A 365 14.64 -11.24 -9.70
N GLY A 366 15.59 -11.82 -10.43
CA GLY A 366 17.01 -11.60 -10.20
C GLY A 366 17.89 -12.68 -10.81
N GLU A 367 18.76 -13.23 -9.97
CA GLU A 367 19.85 -14.14 -10.35
C GLU A 367 19.45 -15.59 -10.10
N MET A 368 19.81 -16.49 -11.02
CA MET A 368 19.77 -17.92 -10.74
C MET A 368 20.86 -18.26 -9.72
N ARG A 369 20.54 -19.14 -8.78
CA ARG A 369 21.51 -19.79 -7.91
C ARG A 369 21.43 -21.30 -8.07
N ASP A 370 22.60 -21.88 -8.29
CA ASP A 370 22.81 -23.33 -8.41
C ASP A 370 23.46 -23.92 -7.14
N ASP A 371 23.79 -23.08 -6.15
CA ASP A 371 24.43 -23.53 -4.92
C ASP A 371 23.39 -24.27 -4.06
N PRO A 372 23.63 -25.55 -3.68
CA PRO A 372 22.83 -26.19 -2.65
C PRO A 372 22.96 -25.37 -1.36
N LEU A 373 21.87 -25.29 -0.59
CA LEU A 373 21.92 -24.67 0.75
C LEU A 373 22.91 -25.44 1.65
N GLU A 374 24.18 -25.03 1.67
CA GLU A 374 25.13 -25.45 2.71
C GLU A 374 24.89 -24.58 3.95
N GLU A 375 24.20 -25.13 4.97
CA GLU A 375 24.25 -24.59 6.34
C GLU A 375 25.73 -24.64 6.79
N GLN A 376 26.47 -23.53 6.72
CA GLN A 376 27.78 -23.44 7.37
C GLN A 376 27.54 -23.59 8.88
N SER A 377 27.98 -24.73 9.43
CA SER A 377 28.08 -24.93 10.86
C SER A 377 29.04 -23.88 11.42
N ASN A 378 28.52 -22.85 12.09
CA ASN A 378 29.33 -22.02 12.95
C ASN A 378 29.80 -22.88 14.14
N GLU A 379 30.93 -23.55 13.96
CA GLU A 379 31.78 -23.97 15.06
C GLU A 379 32.25 -22.70 15.77
N HIS A 380 31.52 -22.23 16.79
CA HIS A 380 32.02 -21.46 17.93
C HIS A 380 30.85 -21.20 18.87
N GLU A 381 30.64 -22.10 19.84
CA GLU A 381 30.40 -21.77 21.25
C GLU A 381 30.15 -23.04 22.08
N GLY A 382 30.99 -23.23 23.11
CA GLY A 382 30.57 -23.78 24.40
C GLY A 382 30.45 -25.31 24.53
N GLU A 383 31.42 -25.88 25.23
CA GLU A 383 31.32 -27.18 25.90
C GLU A 383 30.05 -27.26 26.78
N HIS A 384 28.99 -27.89 26.29
CA HIS A 384 28.00 -28.53 27.16
C HIS A 384 27.50 -29.81 26.49
N GLU A 385 27.93 -30.93 27.07
CA GLU A 385 27.49 -32.28 26.73
C GLU A 385 25.97 -32.41 26.96
N GLY A 386 25.25 -32.59 25.86
CA GLY A 386 23.84 -32.94 25.84
C GLY A 386 23.55 -33.60 24.50
N GLU A 387 23.35 -34.92 24.53
CA GLU A 387 23.11 -35.79 23.38
C GLU A 387 21.75 -35.46 22.75
N HIS A 388 21.72 -34.47 21.84
CA HIS A 388 20.58 -34.18 20.99
C HIS A 388 20.82 -34.70 19.58
N ASP A 389 19.97 -35.64 19.22
CA ASP A 389 19.79 -36.29 17.92
C ASP A 389 20.02 -35.32 16.74
N LYS A 390 21.15 -35.49 16.03
CA LYS A 390 21.46 -34.74 14.80
C LYS A 390 20.57 -35.27 13.68
N LYS A 391 19.30 -34.84 13.64
CA LYS A 391 18.45 -35.04 12.45
C LYS A 391 19.11 -34.33 11.27
N GLN A 392 19.64 -35.12 10.31
CA GLN A 392 20.03 -34.65 8.99
C GLN A 392 18.84 -33.91 8.38
N ARG A 393 19.03 -32.63 8.06
CA ARG A 393 18.03 -31.79 7.40
C ARG A 393 18.24 -31.86 5.88
N PRO A 394 17.17 -31.82 5.07
CA PRO A 394 17.27 -32.02 3.63
C PRO A 394 18.07 -30.91 2.96
N VAL A 395 19.00 -31.31 2.11
CA VAL A 395 19.67 -30.44 1.14
C VAL A 395 18.66 -30.20 0.01
N ILE A 396 18.28 -28.94 -0.22
CA ILE A 396 17.45 -28.59 -1.37
C ILE A 396 18.39 -28.45 -2.57
N ASP A 397 18.40 -29.47 -3.42
CA ASP A 397 19.16 -29.54 -4.68
C ASP A 397 18.28 -29.08 -5.86
N GLU A 398 17.60 -27.95 -5.69
CA GLU A 398 16.71 -27.35 -6.69
C GLU A 398 17.20 -25.96 -7.08
N PRO A 399 17.06 -25.56 -8.36
CA PRO A 399 17.44 -24.24 -8.81
C PRO A 399 16.61 -23.17 -8.07
N ALA A 400 17.27 -22.06 -7.73
CA ALA A 400 16.63 -20.93 -7.07
C ALA A 400 16.73 -19.67 -7.92
N VAL A 401 15.76 -18.76 -7.79
CA VAL A 401 15.95 -17.37 -8.21
C VAL A 401 15.98 -16.48 -6.99
N CYS A 402 17.03 -15.67 -6.87
CA CYS A 402 17.23 -14.74 -5.75
C CYS A 402 17.29 -13.30 -6.23
N GLY A 403 16.56 -12.41 -5.55
CA GLY A 403 16.55 -10.99 -5.89
C GLY A 403 15.36 -10.24 -5.31
N ALA A 404 14.77 -9.38 -6.13
CA ALA A 404 13.73 -8.44 -5.74
C ALA A 404 12.33 -9.08 -5.78
N GLN A 405 11.40 -8.53 -5.02
CA GLN A 405 10.04 -9.05 -4.89
C GLN A 405 9.21 -8.72 -6.15
N LEU A 406 8.92 -9.74 -6.95
CA LEU A 406 8.19 -9.63 -8.21
C LEU A 406 6.68 -9.79 -8.00
N HIS A 407 5.89 -9.07 -8.79
CA HIS A 407 4.45 -9.24 -8.91
C HIS A 407 4.06 -9.48 -10.37
N LEU A 408 3.12 -10.40 -10.56
CA LEU A 408 2.58 -10.75 -11.87
C LEU A 408 1.26 -10.02 -12.11
N ASP A 409 0.86 -9.92 -13.38
CA ASP A 409 -0.49 -9.54 -13.75
C ASP A 409 -1.48 -10.72 -13.59
N HIS A 410 -2.77 -10.47 -13.81
CA HIS A 410 -3.81 -11.50 -13.71
C HIS A 410 -3.69 -12.65 -14.72
N THR A 411 -2.80 -12.54 -15.70
CA THR A 411 -2.49 -13.60 -16.69
C THR A 411 -1.20 -14.36 -16.36
N GLY A 412 -0.55 -14.03 -15.25
CA GLY A 412 0.69 -14.67 -14.81
C GLY A 412 1.96 -14.13 -15.49
N ARG A 413 1.90 -12.96 -16.13
CA ARG A 413 3.09 -12.32 -16.74
C ARG A 413 3.77 -11.38 -15.75
N PRO A 414 5.11 -11.29 -15.73
CA PRO A 414 5.83 -10.31 -14.91
C PRO A 414 5.35 -8.88 -15.18
N MET A 415 4.90 -8.19 -14.14
CA MET A 415 4.36 -6.83 -14.26
C MET A 415 5.31 -5.80 -13.65
N TRP A 416 5.64 -5.96 -12.37
CA TRP A 416 6.43 -5.00 -11.62
C TRP A 416 7.14 -5.67 -10.44
N TRP A 417 8.20 -5.06 -9.92
CA TRP A 417 8.85 -5.51 -8.69
C TRP A 417 9.15 -4.36 -7.75
N ASN A 418 9.24 -4.68 -6.45
CA ASN A 418 9.67 -3.77 -5.38
C ASN A 418 11.05 -4.16 -4.86
N GLY A 419 11.76 -3.20 -4.26
CA GLY A 419 13.06 -3.42 -3.60
C GLY A 419 14.26 -2.81 -4.33
N GLY A 420 14.03 -2.10 -5.43
CA GLY A 420 15.10 -1.41 -6.16
C GLY A 420 15.87 -2.30 -7.16
N LEU A 421 17.04 -1.79 -7.55
CA LEU A 421 17.96 -2.42 -8.51
C LEU A 421 19.24 -2.96 -7.84
N MET A 422 19.36 -2.75 -6.53
CA MET A 422 20.53 -3.14 -5.74
C MET A 422 20.18 -4.34 -4.87
N ARG A 423 21.15 -5.23 -4.68
CA ARG A 423 20.99 -6.42 -3.83
C ARG A 423 20.87 -6.05 -2.35
N ASN A 424 21.54 -4.99 -1.92
CA ASN A 424 21.39 -4.39 -0.61
C ASN A 424 21.35 -2.86 -0.78
N LYS A 425 20.22 -2.25 -0.43
CA LYS A 425 19.99 -0.79 -0.52
C LYS A 425 20.29 -0.08 0.80
N ASN A 426 20.36 -0.82 1.91
CA ASN A 426 20.48 -0.27 3.27
C ASN A 426 21.89 -0.34 3.88
N GLU A 427 22.84 -1.07 3.27
CA GLU A 427 24.24 -1.15 3.72
C GLU A 427 25.28 -0.82 2.64
N GLY A 428 26.51 -0.54 3.07
CA GLY A 428 27.63 -0.09 2.22
C GLY A 428 28.12 -1.08 1.16
N ILE A 429 27.57 -2.30 1.10
CA ILE A 429 27.87 -3.29 0.05
C ILE A 429 26.87 -3.11 -1.09
N LYS A 430 27.16 -2.12 -1.94
CA LYS A 430 26.35 -1.76 -3.10
C LYS A 430 26.64 -2.67 -4.29
N ARG A 431 26.10 -3.90 -4.29
CA ARG A 431 26.11 -4.77 -5.48
C ARG A 431 24.80 -4.63 -6.26
N GLU A 432 24.90 -4.35 -7.56
CA GLU A 432 23.75 -4.37 -8.47
C GLU A 432 23.20 -5.79 -8.63
N LEU A 433 21.88 -5.93 -8.68
CA LEU A 433 21.23 -7.19 -9.05
C LEU A 433 21.45 -7.44 -10.54
N GLN A 434 21.80 -8.67 -10.90
CA GLN A 434 21.70 -9.11 -12.28
C GLN A 434 20.31 -9.70 -12.51
N PHE A 435 19.57 -9.12 -13.44
CA PHE A 435 18.23 -9.57 -13.79
C PHE A 435 18.32 -10.53 -14.97
N GLY A 436 18.31 -11.83 -14.70
CA GLY A 436 18.32 -12.87 -15.74
C GLY A 436 17.10 -13.77 -15.69
N TYR A 437 16.53 -13.95 -14.50
CA TYR A 437 15.53 -14.97 -14.23
C TYR A 437 14.45 -14.47 -13.29
N TRP A 438 13.32 -15.15 -13.31
CA TRP A 438 12.24 -14.94 -12.34
C TRP A 438 11.49 -16.23 -12.04
N MET A 439 10.77 -16.20 -10.92
CA MET A 439 9.85 -17.24 -10.48
C MET A 439 8.58 -16.58 -9.92
N GLY A 440 7.41 -17.17 -10.20
CA GLY A 440 6.12 -16.74 -9.64
C GLY A 440 5.85 -17.33 -8.25
N GLY A 441 4.98 -16.69 -7.45
CA GLY A 441 4.78 -16.97 -6.02
C GLY A 441 4.12 -18.30 -5.61
N GLY A 442 4.21 -19.35 -6.42
CA GLY A 442 3.66 -20.69 -6.13
C GLY A 442 4.68 -21.71 -5.59
N GLY A 443 5.93 -21.32 -5.37
CA GLY A 443 7.00 -22.18 -4.82
C GLY A 443 7.34 -21.88 -3.35
N LEU A 444 8.30 -22.63 -2.80
CA LEU A 444 8.83 -22.40 -1.45
C LEU A 444 9.61 -21.10 -1.41
N GLN A 445 9.01 -20.06 -0.82
CA GLN A 445 9.67 -18.79 -0.59
C GLN A 445 10.64 -18.91 0.60
N VAL A 446 11.93 -18.92 0.31
CA VAL A 446 12.97 -18.92 1.33
C VAL A 446 13.47 -17.50 1.48
N HIS A 447 13.04 -16.88 2.56
CA HIS A 447 13.50 -15.56 2.94
C HIS A 447 14.67 -15.70 3.90
N ARG A 448 15.79 -15.05 3.59
CA ARG A 448 16.91 -14.92 4.53
C ARG A 448 16.56 -13.83 5.55
N GLU A 449 15.55 -14.10 6.36
CA GLU A 449 15.05 -13.21 7.41
C GLU A 449 15.39 -13.75 8.80
N HIS A 450 15.63 -12.82 9.72
CA HIS A 450 15.73 -13.12 11.14
C HIS A 450 14.38 -13.65 11.67
N ASN A 451 14.38 -14.92 12.08
CA ASN A 451 13.35 -15.66 12.83
C ASN A 451 12.20 -16.25 12.00
N VAL A 452 12.19 -17.57 11.85
CA VAL A 452 10.95 -18.35 11.76
C VAL A 452 11.01 -19.46 12.80
N ARG A 453 9.96 -19.58 13.62
CA ARG A 453 9.80 -20.61 14.64
C ARG A 453 8.72 -21.59 14.15
N GLN A 454 9.08 -22.88 14.12
CA GLN A 454 8.21 -24.06 14.00
C GLN A 454 8.07 -24.67 12.59
N LYS A 455 8.56 -25.92 12.48
CA LYS A 455 8.76 -26.69 11.23
C LYS A 455 7.61 -27.65 10.88
N ASP A 456 6.82 -28.06 11.87
CA ASP A 456 5.89 -29.18 11.71
C ASP A 456 4.56 -28.79 11.04
N LEU A 457 4.23 -27.48 10.98
CA LEU A 457 2.93 -26.96 10.54
C LEU A 457 2.90 -26.45 9.08
N ALA A 458 4.00 -25.85 8.59
CA ALA A 458 4.16 -25.51 7.17
C ALA A 458 4.06 -26.76 6.27
N ARG A 459 4.40 -27.92 6.83
CA ARG A 459 4.27 -29.25 6.24
C ARG A 459 2.82 -29.70 6.00
N ASP A 460 1.92 -29.38 6.92
CA ASP A 460 0.50 -29.73 6.78
C ASP A 460 -0.21 -28.76 5.81
N LEU A 461 0.36 -27.56 5.61
CA LEU A 461 -0.16 -26.50 4.76
C LEU A 461 0.00 -26.73 3.26
N LEU A 462 1.17 -27.23 2.84
CA LEU A 462 1.47 -27.56 1.45
C LEU A 462 0.61 -28.74 0.96
N TRP A 463 0.26 -29.64 1.87
CA TRP A 463 -0.65 -30.75 1.64
C TRP A 463 -2.11 -30.29 1.45
N ASP A 464 -2.61 -29.40 2.32
CA ASP A 464 -3.99 -28.90 2.25
C ASP A 464 -4.25 -27.95 1.06
N LEU A 465 -3.20 -27.42 0.43
CA LEU A 465 -3.25 -26.54 -0.74
C LEU A 465 -2.88 -27.24 -2.06
N ASP A 466 -2.52 -28.53 -2.03
CA ASP A 466 -2.07 -29.33 -3.19
C ASP A 466 -0.79 -28.78 -3.85
N LEU A 467 0.12 -28.22 -3.04
CA LEU A 467 1.33 -27.49 -3.48
C LEU A 467 2.67 -28.17 -3.10
N GLY A 468 2.69 -29.38 -2.53
CA GLY A 468 3.95 -30.07 -2.20
C GLY A 468 3.83 -31.29 -1.28
N SER A 469 4.95 -31.94 -0.96
CA SER A 469 5.02 -33.18 -0.16
C SER A 469 5.57 -32.98 1.26
N GLN A 470 5.32 -33.94 2.17
CA GLN A 470 5.58 -33.85 3.62
C GLN A 470 7.04 -33.63 4.06
N GLU A 471 8.02 -33.52 3.16
CA GLU A 471 9.46 -33.55 3.49
C GLU A 471 10.19 -32.20 3.30
N GLU A 472 9.48 -31.11 2.96
CA GLU A 472 10.06 -29.93 2.27
C GLU A 472 10.30 -28.64 3.11
N VAL A 473 10.34 -28.68 4.46
CA VAL A 473 10.48 -27.45 5.29
C VAL A 473 11.75 -27.43 6.18
N VAL A 474 12.67 -26.48 5.93
CA VAL A 474 13.87 -26.22 6.74
C VAL A 474 13.96 -24.75 7.17
N LEU A 475 14.35 -24.49 8.42
CA LEU A 475 14.55 -23.16 9.02
C LEU A 475 15.96 -23.03 9.61
N GLU A 476 16.60 -21.89 9.36
CA GLU A 476 18.01 -21.55 9.66
C GLU A 476 18.23 -20.85 11.03
N SER A 477 19.51 -20.75 11.45
CA SER A 477 19.97 -19.97 12.62
C SER A 477 20.51 -18.58 12.25
N LYS A 478 20.54 -17.69 13.26
CA LYS A 478 20.85 -16.26 13.19
C LYS A 478 22.27 -15.96 12.66
N ASP A 479 22.38 -15.24 11.54
CA ASP A 479 23.63 -14.63 11.07
C ASP A 479 23.74 -13.16 11.55
N PRO A 480 24.79 -12.77 12.30
CA PRO A 480 24.95 -11.43 12.86
C PRO A 480 25.27 -10.32 11.84
N MET A 481 25.46 -10.62 10.55
CA MET A 481 25.77 -9.63 9.50
C MET A 481 24.62 -9.30 8.54
N TRP A 482 23.39 -9.76 8.77
CA TRP A 482 22.32 -9.68 7.76
C TRP A 482 21.10 -8.86 8.18
N ILE A 483 20.71 -7.96 7.28
CA ILE A 483 19.49 -7.16 7.35
C ILE A 483 18.69 -7.42 6.06
N PHE A 484 17.40 -7.69 6.25
CA PHE A 484 16.28 -7.73 5.30
C PHE A 484 16.65 -7.25 3.88
N GLU A 485 16.68 -8.13 2.85
CA GLU A 485 16.54 -7.69 1.44
C GLU A 485 16.64 -8.77 0.34
N GLU A 486 17.24 -9.94 0.60
CA GLU A 486 17.31 -10.99 -0.43
C GLU A 486 16.26 -12.08 -0.18
N SER A 487 15.29 -12.19 -1.10
CA SER A 487 14.38 -13.33 -1.15
C SER A 487 14.83 -14.29 -2.23
N CYS A 488 14.94 -15.57 -1.89
CA CYS A 488 15.17 -16.65 -2.83
C CYS A 488 13.91 -17.48 -2.95
N LEU A 489 13.50 -17.80 -4.18
CA LEU A 489 12.38 -18.68 -4.44
C LEU A 489 12.91 -20.00 -4.99
N HIS A 490 12.43 -21.10 -4.42
CA HIS A 490 12.73 -22.48 -4.82
C HIS A 490 11.42 -23.21 -5.17
N GLY A 491 11.50 -24.37 -5.84
CA GLY A 491 10.34 -25.22 -6.15
C GLY A 491 9.34 -24.66 -7.16
N ALA A 492 9.51 -23.41 -7.62
CA ALA A 492 8.73 -22.83 -8.70
C ALA A 492 9.41 -23.03 -10.06
N THR A 493 8.64 -22.89 -11.14
CA THR A 493 9.21 -22.91 -12.50
C THR A 493 10.14 -21.71 -12.68
N VAL A 494 11.41 -21.97 -13.01
CA VAL A 494 12.37 -20.93 -13.39
C VAL A 494 11.99 -20.43 -14.78
N HIS A 495 11.86 -19.11 -14.91
CA HIS A 495 11.68 -18.45 -16.19
C HIS A 495 12.88 -17.55 -16.48
N GLU A 496 13.41 -17.65 -17.70
CA GLU A 496 14.40 -16.69 -18.18
C GLU A 496 13.68 -15.42 -18.66
N LEU A 497 14.26 -14.26 -18.38
CA LEU A 497 13.79 -13.01 -18.96
C LEU A 497 14.01 -13.03 -20.48
N ASP A 498 13.01 -12.55 -21.22
CA ASP A 498 13.16 -12.41 -22.66
C ASP A 498 14.15 -11.28 -23.00
N VAL A 499 14.51 -11.17 -24.29
CA VAL A 499 15.50 -10.19 -24.76
C VAL A 499 15.08 -8.76 -24.41
N GLN A 500 13.79 -8.42 -24.57
CA GLN A 500 13.29 -7.07 -24.30
C GLN A 500 13.32 -6.76 -22.81
N GLN A 501 12.93 -7.72 -21.97
CA GLN A 501 12.98 -7.60 -20.51
C GLN A 501 14.42 -7.42 -20.01
N LYS A 502 15.38 -8.17 -20.56
CA LYS A 502 16.81 -8.01 -20.22
C LYS A 502 17.32 -6.62 -20.61
N GLU A 503 17.10 -6.19 -21.86
CA GLU A 503 17.47 -4.85 -22.33
C GLU A 503 16.85 -3.75 -21.45
N LEU A 504 15.59 -3.92 -21.04
CA LEU A 504 14.89 -3.00 -20.16
C LEU A 504 15.53 -2.90 -18.77
N THR A 505 15.82 -4.04 -18.14
CA THR A 505 16.47 -4.06 -16.81
C THR A 505 17.90 -3.50 -16.85
N GLU A 506 18.65 -3.72 -17.94
CA GLU A 506 19.96 -3.10 -18.14
C GLU A 506 19.87 -1.58 -18.31
N ALA A 507 18.85 -1.10 -19.03
CA ALA A 507 18.58 0.34 -19.15
C ALA A 507 18.27 0.95 -17.77
N TYR A 508 17.47 0.27 -16.94
CA TYR A 508 17.15 0.74 -15.59
C TYR A 508 18.39 0.87 -14.70
N LEU A 509 19.30 -0.11 -14.76
CA LEU A 509 20.58 -0.05 -14.05
C LEU A 509 21.42 1.17 -14.49
N LYS A 510 21.47 1.47 -15.79
CA LYS A 510 22.16 2.67 -16.28
C LYS A 510 21.50 3.96 -15.78
N MET A 511 20.17 4.03 -15.77
CA MET A 511 19.42 5.19 -15.27
C MET A 511 19.68 5.42 -13.78
N ASP A 512 19.70 4.37 -12.98
CA ASP A 512 20.01 4.43 -11.55
C ASP A 512 21.45 4.88 -11.26
N ARG A 513 22.45 4.45 -12.07
CA ARG A 513 23.81 4.98 -11.96
C ARG A 513 23.87 6.48 -12.20
N ILE A 514 23.12 7.00 -13.18
CA ILE A 514 23.05 8.44 -13.45
C ILE A 514 22.37 9.16 -12.30
N GLY A 515 21.20 8.69 -11.84
CA GLY A 515 20.49 9.30 -10.71
C GLY A 515 21.34 9.36 -9.43
N LYS A 516 22.12 8.30 -9.15
CA LYS A 516 23.08 8.27 -8.04
C LYS A 516 24.25 9.24 -8.22
N ALA A 517 24.78 9.37 -9.44
CA ALA A 517 25.86 10.32 -9.72
C ALA A 517 25.39 11.77 -9.55
N ASP A 518 24.20 12.10 -10.05
CA ASP A 518 23.60 13.42 -9.89
C ASP A 518 23.27 13.73 -8.43
N GLU A 519 22.77 12.74 -7.67
CA GLU A 519 22.55 12.88 -6.22
C GLU A 519 23.85 13.27 -5.50
N GLN A 520 24.98 12.64 -5.83
CA GLN A 520 26.28 12.98 -5.24
C GLN A 520 26.75 14.40 -5.59
N LEU A 521 26.47 14.86 -6.81
CA LEU A 521 26.79 16.23 -7.22
C LEU A 521 25.96 17.25 -6.45
N ILE A 522 24.65 17.02 -6.32
CA ILE A 522 23.73 17.84 -5.52
C ILE A 522 24.18 17.89 -4.06
N GLU A 523 24.55 16.74 -3.47
CA GLU A 523 25.09 16.68 -2.10
C GLU A 523 26.40 17.48 -1.94
N ALA A 524 27.23 17.53 -2.98
CA ALA A 524 28.41 18.36 -3.04
C ALA A 524 28.12 19.84 -3.37
N SER A 525 26.84 20.25 -3.40
CA SER A 525 26.39 21.61 -3.78
C SER A 525 26.83 22.02 -5.20
N VAL A 526 26.95 21.03 -6.09
CA VAL A 526 27.21 21.25 -7.52
C VAL A 526 25.89 21.27 -8.25
N ALA A 527 25.60 22.37 -8.95
CA ALA A 527 24.37 22.48 -9.74
C ALA A 527 24.34 21.42 -10.85
N VAL A 528 23.24 20.66 -10.90
CA VAL A 528 22.99 19.65 -11.94
C VAL A 528 21.85 20.13 -12.83
N ASP A 529 22.09 20.10 -14.14
CA ASP A 529 21.04 20.31 -15.14
C ASP A 529 20.46 18.95 -15.55
N ALA A 530 19.21 18.69 -15.17
CA ALA A 530 18.56 17.41 -15.41
C ALA A 530 18.32 17.13 -16.92
N THR A 531 18.40 18.15 -17.77
CA THR A 531 18.10 18.05 -19.21
C THR A 531 19.28 17.57 -20.06
N ILE A 532 20.48 17.47 -19.48
CA ILE A 532 21.70 17.06 -20.19
C ILE A 532 21.67 15.56 -20.56
N HIS A 533 20.89 14.77 -19.83
CA HIS A 533 20.83 13.33 -19.98
C HIS A 533 19.88 12.95 -21.12
N ASN A 534 20.38 12.20 -22.10
CA ASN A 534 19.55 11.65 -23.16
C ASN A 534 18.93 10.32 -22.73
N TRP A 535 17.90 10.38 -21.89
CA TRP A 535 17.18 9.21 -21.37
C TRP A 535 16.60 8.31 -22.46
N ALA A 536 16.30 8.86 -23.64
CA ALA A 536 15.76 8.11 -24.77
C ALA A 536 16.82 7.30 -25.55
N GLN A 537 18.11 7.56 -25.34
CA GLN A 537 19.22 6.77 -25.91
C GLN A 537 19.75 5.68 -24.98
N ILE A 538 19.40 5.77 -23.69
CA ILE A 538 19.69 4.76 -22.66
C ILE A 538 18.69 3.62 -22.78
#